data_AF-A0AAW8LQP3-F1
#
_entry.id   AF-A0AAW8LQP3-F1
#
_cell.length_a   1.000
_cell.length_b   1.000
_cell.length_c   1.000
_cell.angle_alpha   90.00
_cell.angle_beta   90.00
_cell.angle_gamma   90.00
#
_symmetry.space_group_name_H-M   'P 1'
#
loop_
_entity.id
_entity.type
_entity.pdbx_description
1 polymer ?
#
loop_
_entity_poly.entity_id
_entity_poly.type
_entity_poly.pdbx_seq_one_letter_code
_entity_poly.pdbx_strand_id
1 'polypeptide(L)'
;MNRLKSEVLHPFASPEELIAKRALNQRDGSAKDYVYLWGQAQKNNTTQAMYPRSILTQYCHEQGGKFSLLYKSNFSAVADVAQRKRLSANRGVVQGSGAYQCRMDDLTESWIVSIEPTSERQLDKSSQTRSVRLLTQVMSPSQAKNFYRPTKARVALEQTKPASIKTTTPPKTPAAKTTNELKESARKELEKKELERKELERKELEKKEAEKKQLAAASARATVAETPQQNQMKIYVAARRDINSGKNLNNACNNAQRAYNYGKLQGTEGTRVYTESGMLVARCLTSVPSYSSRFSNAKGQAVKILQNLANNYNHAGAKNMLRQVK
;
A
#
# COMPACT_ATOMS: atom_id res chain seq x y z
N MET A 1 -8.58 -7.71 -41.44
CA MET A 1 -9.19 -8.69 -40.53
C MET A 1 -8.76 -8.36 -39.10
N ASN A 2 -9.73 -8.09 -38.24
CA ASN A 2 -9.57 -7.52 -36.90
C ASN A 2 -8.81 -8.45 -35.95
N ARG A 3 -7.71 -7.94 -35.38
CA ARG A 3 -7.06 -8.54 -34.20
C ARG A 3 -8.02 -8.35 -33.01
N LEU A 4 -8.73 -9.39 -32.64
CA LEU A 4 -9.38 -9.48 -31.33
C LEU A 4 -8.28 -9.39 -30.26
N LYS A 5 -8.16 -8.22 -29.63
CA LYS A 5 -7.38 -8.03 -28.40
C LYS A 5 -7.85 -9.10 -27.42
N SER A 6 -6.96 -10.00 -27.03
CA SER A 6 -7.20 -10.87 -25.88
C SER A 6 -7.16 -9.99 -24.65
N GLU A 7 -8.32 -9.41 -24.30
CA GLU A 7 -8.58 -8.76 -23.03
C GLU A 7 -8.52 -9.83 -21.94
N VAL A 8 -7.32 -10.17 -21.50
CA VAL A 8 -7.15 -10.70 -20.15
C VAL A 8 -7.40 -9.51 -19.23
N LEU A 9 -8.68 -9.22 -18.98
CA LEU A 9 -9.12 -8.25 -17.99
C LEU A 9 -8.54 -8.70 -16.65
N HIS A 10 -7.44 -8.05 -16.23
CA HIS A 10 -7.01 -8.11 -14.84
C HIS A 10 -8.25 -7.79 -13.99
N PRO A 11 -8.51 -8.46 -12.86
CA PRO A 11 -9.69 -8.20 -12.02
C PRO A 11 -9.84 -6.77 -11.49
N PHE A 12 -8.91 -5.87 -11.83
CA PHE A 12 -8.95 -4.45 -11.49
C PHE A 12 -8.71 -3.64 -12.76
N ALA A 13 -9.64 -2.73 -13.05
CA ALA A 13 -9.60 -1.86 -14.22
C ALA A 13 -8.55 -0.75 -14.09
N SER A 14 -8.13 -0.40 -12.87
CA SER A 14 -7.16 0.66 -12.63
C SER A 14 -6.28 0.41 -11.39
N PRO A 15 -5.12 1.09 -11.28
CA PRO A 15 -4.30 1.04 -10.06
C PRO A 15 -5.03 1.59 -8.83
N GLU A 16 -5.93 2.56 -8.97
CA GLU A 16 -6.77 3.06 -7.87
C GLU A 16 -7.72 1.98 -7.35
N GLU A 17 -8.37 1.25 -8.26
CA GLU A 17 -9.23 0.14 -7.88
C GLU A 17 -8.44 -0.95 -7.14
N LEU A 18 -7.24 -1.28 -7.63
CA LEU A 18 -6.35 -2.21 -6.96
C LEU A 18 -6.01 -1.73 -5.54
N ILE A 19 -5.61 -0.47 -5.37
CA ILE A 19 -5.27 0.13 -4.07
C ILE A 19 -6.43 -0.04 -3.08
N ALA A 20 -7.65 0.25 -3.52
CA ALA A 20 -8.85 0.12 -2.70
C ALA A 20 -9.17 -1.34 -2.37
N LYS A 21 -9.26 -2.21 -3.39
CA LYS A 21 -9.67 -3.62 -3.24
C LYS A 21 -8.64 -4.47 -2.51
N ARG A 22 -7.34 -4.17 -2.63
CA ARG A 22 -6.26 -4.83 -1.88
C ARG A 22 -5.99 -4.19 -0.52
N ALA A 23 -6.76 -3.17 -0.14
CA ALA A 23 -6.63 -2.43 1.11
C ALA A 23 -5.17 -2.01 1.36
N LEU A 24 -4.54 -1.37 0.37
CA LEU A 24 -3.21 -0.79 0.50
C LEU A 24 -3.23 0.50 1.35
N ASN A 25 -4.40 1.12 1.44
CA ASN A 25 -4.72 2.17 2.38
C ASN A 25 -5.81 1.68 3.35
N GLN A 26 -6.15 2.51 4.33
CA GLN A 26 -7.36 2.35 5.13
C GLN A 26 -8.62 2.54 4.27
N ARG A 27 -9.79 2.15 4.79
CA ARG A 27 -11.07 2.25 4.06
C ARG A 27 -11.46 3.70 3.75
N ASP A 28 -11.03 4.65 4.57
CA ASP A 28 -11.20 6.09 4.39
C ASP A 28 -10.16 6.70 3.43
N GLY A 29 -9.30 5.87 2.82
CA GLY A 29 -8.20 6.30 1.95
C GLY A 29 -6.96 6.79 2.70
N SER A 30 -6.98 6.84 4.04
CA SER A 30 -5.83 7.29 4.83
C SER A 30 -4.70 6.24 4.88
N ALA A 31 -3.52 6.68 5.34
CA ALA A 31 -2.35 5.83 5.43
C ALA A 31 -2.56 4.62 6.36
N LYS A 32 -2.10 3.45 5.91
CA LYS A 32 -2.21 2.17 6.64
C LYS A 32 -0.89 1.77 7.29
N ASP A 33 -0.96 1.11 8.45
CA ASP A 33 0.21 0.60 9.14
C ASP A 33 0.78 -0.67 8.49
N TYR A 34 2.11 -0.71 8.37
CA TYR A 34 2.89 -1.85 7.93
C TYR A 34 4.04 -2.08 8.89
N VAL A 35 4.16 -3.30 9.44
CA VAL A 35 5.28 -3.63 10.34
C VAL A 35 6.57 -3.70 9.54
N TYR A 36 7.56 -2.89 9.88
CA TYR A 36 8.85 -2.86 9.15
C TYR A 36 10.03 -3.36 9.99
N LEU A 37 9.86 -3.39 11.31
CA LEU A 37 10.81 -3.96 12.25
C LEU A 37 10.04 -4.85 13.22
N TRP A 38 10.47 -6.09 13.34
CA TRP A 38 9.89 -7.06 14.26
C TRP A 38 10.76 -7.18 15.50
N GLY A 39 10.15 -7.36 16.67
CA GLY A 39 10.88 -7.69 17.89
C GLY A 39 11.60 -9.05 17.82
N GLN A 40 12.46 -9.34 18.80
CA GLN A 40 13.33 -10.52 18.79
C GLN A 40 12.58 -11.85 18.57
N ALA A 41 11.41 -12.01 19.21
CA ALA A 41 10.58 -13.20 19.06
C ALA A 41 10.07 -13.42 17.61
N GLN A 42 10.02 -12.36 16.80
CA GLN A 42 9.51 -12.37 15.43
C GLN A 42 10.55 -11.87 14.41
N LYS A 43 11.84 -11.87 14.76
CA LYS A 43 12.92 -11.28 13.94
C LYS A 43 13.04 -11.86 12.53
N ASN A 44 12.55 -13.08 12.33
CA ASN A 44 12.57 -13.78 11.03
C ASN A 44 11.41 -13.37 10.11
N ASN A 45 10.44 -12.59 10.61
CA ASN A 45 9.35 -12.10 9.79
C ASN A 45 9.87 -11.04 8.81
N THR A 46 9.39 -11.11 7.56
CA THR A 46 9.74 -10.12 6.54
C THR A 46 9.10 -8.77 6.85
N THR A 47 9.78 -7.70 6.45
CA THR A 47 9.21 -6.35 6.47
C THR A 47 7.94 -6.28 5.61
N GLN A 48 6.87 -5.77 6.18
CA GLN A 48 5.60 -5.53 5.48
C GLN A 48 5.62 -4.20 4.72
N ALA A 49 6.62 -3.33 4.95
CA ALA A 49 6.75 -2.05 4.24
C ALA A 49 6.89 -2.22 2.71
N MET A 50 7.33 -3.40 2.26
CA MET A 50 7.41 -3.76 0.84
C MET A 50 6.07 -4.17 0.22
N TYR A 51 5.04 -4.44 1.04
CA TYR A 51 3.79 -5.04 0.55
C TYR A 51 3.08 -4.19 -0.52
N PRO A 52 2.87 -2.87 -0.35
CA PRO A 52 2.25 -2.05 -1.41
C PRO A 52 3.03 -2.13 -2.73
N ARG A 53 4.36 -2.00 -2.66
CA ARG A 53 5.24 -2.09 -3.83
C ARG A 53 5.11 -3.45 -4.53
N SER A 54 5.12 -4.55 -3.78
CA SER A 54 5.01 -5.89 -4.35
C SER A 54 3.68 -6.12 -5.06
N ILE A 55 2.57 -5.66 -4.48
CA ILE A 55 1.23 -5.77 -5.09
C ILE A 55 1.14 -4.97 -6.39
N LEU A 56 1.65 -3.74 -6.40
CA LEU A 56 1.66 -2.89 -7.59
C LEU A 56 2.62 -3.40 -8.68
N THR A 57 3.76 -3.95 -8.28
CA THR A 57 4.70 -4.63 -9.20
C THR A 57 3.99 -5.77 -9.93
N GLN A 58 3.30 -6.62 -9.17
CA GLN A 58 2.56 -7.75 -9.73
C GLN A 58 1.45 -7.28 -10.67
N TYR A 59 0.66 -6.27 -10.27
CA TYR A 59 -0.39 -5.71 -11.11
C TYR A 59 0.17 -5.18 -12.45
N CYS A 60 1.26 -4.42 -12.39
CA CYS A 60 1.94 -3.92 -13.58
C CYS A 60 2.43 -5.05 -14.50
N HIS A 61 3.06 -6.09 -13.93
CA HIS A 61 3.56 -7.22 -14.70
C HIS A 61 2.44 -8.08 -15.31
N GLU A 62 1.32 -8.27 -14.59
CA GLU A 62 0.15 -8.99 -15.11
C GLU A 62 -0.50 -8.27 -16.31
N GLN A 63 -0.34 -6.94 -16.38
CA GLN A 63 -0.74 -6.08 -17.50
C GLN A 63 0.29 -6.04 -18.65
N GLY A 64 1.41 -6.77 -18.53
CA GLY A 64 2.50 -6.72 -19.52
C GLY A 64 3.39 -5.48 -19.43
N GLY A 65 3.34 -4.76 -18.31
CA GLY A 65 4.19 -3.59 -18.06
C GLY A 65 5.43 -3.90 -17.22
N LYS A 66 6.35 -2.93 -17.16
CA LYS A 66 7.52 -2.93 -16.30
C LYS A 66 7.36 -1.92 -15.16
N PHE A 67 7.41 -2.40 -13.92
CA PHE A 67 7.33 -1.55 -12.74
C PHE A 67 8.74 -1.14 -12.27
N SER A 68 9.00 0.16 -12.22
CA SER A 68 10.33 0.68 -11.89
C SER A 68 10.26 1.92 -11.00
N LEU A 69 11.30 2.14 -10.21
CA LEU A 69 11.41 3.32 -9.35
C LEU A 69 11.65 4.56 -10.23
N LEU A 70 10.79 5.56 -10.09
CA LEU A 70 10.91 6.85 -10.75
C LEU A 70 11.60 7.88 -9.85
N TYR A 71 11.16 8.01 -8.59
CA TYR A 71 11.76 8.90 -7.61
C TYR A 71 11.91 8.21 -6.25
N LYS A 72 13.07 8.37 -5.63
CA LYS A 72 13.31 7.93 -4.25
C LYS A 72 12.52 8.82 -3.29
N SER A 73 11.89 8.21 -2.27
CA SER A 73 11.35 8.96 -1.14
C SER A 73 12.46 9.71 -0.41
N ASN A 74 12.18 10.95 -0.05
CA ASN A 74 12.98 11.75 0.88
C ASN A 74 12.34 11.78 2.28
N PHE A 75 11.27 11.01 2.50
CA PHE A 75 10.51 10.93 3.75
C PHE A 75 9.94 12.29 4.21
N SER A 76 9.74 13.26 3.29
CA SER A 76 9.28 14.61 3.62
C SER A 76 7.89 14.66 4.26
N ALA A 77 7.04 13.67 3.95
CA ALA A 77 5.69 13.56 4.51
C ALA A 77 5.68 13.11 6.00
N VAL A 78 6.81 12.67 6.54
CA VAL A 78 6.96 12.36 7.97
C VAL A 78 7.41 13.61 8.71
N ALA A 79 6.55 14.18 9.56
CA ALA A 79 6.86 15.42 10.27
C ALA A 79 8.02 15.26 11.27
N ASP A 80 8.04 14.16 12.02
CA ASP A 80 9.02 13.91 13.09
C ASP A 80 10.40 13.51 12.52
N VAL A 81 11.43 14.27 12.91
CA VAL A 81 12.82 14.10 12.42
C VAL A 81 13.40 12.75 12.85
N ALA A 82 13.10 12.30 14.07
CA ALA A 82 13.63 11.05 14.60
C ALA A 82 12.98 9.84 13.91
N GLN A 83 11.68 9.92 13.63
CA GLN A 83 10.97 8.94 12.79
C GLN A 83 11.57 8.88 11.39
N ARG A 84 11.80 10.03 10.73
CA ARG A 84 12.49 10.08 9.42
C ARG A 84 13.84 9.39 9.45
N LYS A 85 14.67 9.68 10.46
CA LYS A 85 16.00 9.06 10.61
C LYS A 85 15.91 7.55 10.78
N ARG A 86 14.96 7.05 11.59
CA ARG A 86 14.75 5.59 11.77
C ARG A 86 14.28 4.91 10.49
N LEU A 87 13.29 5.49 9.81
CA LEU A 87 12.73 4.93 8.58
C LEU A 87 13.76 4.88 7.45
N SER A 88 14.52 5.96 7.26
CA SER A 88 15.57 6.04 6.23
C SER A 88 16.76 5.10 6.48
N ALA A 89 16.98 4.65 7.72
CA ALA A 89 17.98 3.64 8.04
C ALA A 89 17.53 2.20 7.70
N ASN A 90 16.23 1.96 7.50
CA ASN A 90 15.71 0.62 7.23
C ASN A 90 15.62 0.36 5.71
N ARG A 91 16.40 -0.62 5.23
CA ARG A 91 16.45 -0.99 3.80
C ARG A 91 15.09 -1.39 3.24
N GLY A 92 14.26 -2.09 4.00
CA GLY A 92 12.93 -2.51 3.59
C GLY A 92 11.98 -1.34 3.34
N VAL A 93 12.02 -0.34 4.23
CA VAL A 93 11.23 0.89 4.06
C VAL A 93 11.76 1.70 2.87
N VAL A 94 13.08 1.91 2.79
CA VAL A 94 13.71 2.65 1.68
C VAL A 94 13.39 2.01 0.32
N GLN A 95 13.38 0.69 0.24
CA GLN A 95 13.00 -0.02 -0.98
C GLN A 95 11.49 -0.07 -1.20
N GLY A 96 10.65 0.05 -0.17
CA GLY A 96 9.20 0.02 -0.31
C GLY A 96 8.61 1.37 -0.70
N SER A 97 9.32 2.46 -0.38
CA SER A 97 8.84 3.83 -0.52
C SER A 97 9.36 4.55 -1.76
N GLY A 98 8.64 5.58 -2.20
CA GLY A 98 8.96 6.40 -3.37
C GLY A 98 7.86 6.41 -4.42
N ALA A 99 8.12 7.13 -5.51
CA ALA A 99 7.30 7.08 -6.71
C ALA A 99 7.79 5.97 -7.64
N TYR A 100 6.87 5.13 -8.07
CA TYR A 100 7.10 4.05 -9.00
C TYR A 100 6.25 4.24 -10.25
N GLN A 101 6.80 3.93 -11.40
CA GLN A 101 6.12 3.99 -12.68
C GLN A 101 5.94 2.59 -13.22
N CYS A 102 4.71 2.27 -13.63
CA CYS A 102 4.46 1.17 -14.54
C CYS A 102 4.46 1.70 -15.96
N ARG A 103 5.26 1.11 -16.83
CA ARG A 103 5.31 1.46 -18.24
C ARG A 103 4.96 0.23 -19.08
N MET A 104 3.92 0.32 -19.90
CA MET A 104 3.54 -0.76 -20.80
C MET A 104 4.54 -0.89 -21.95
N ASP A 105 4.64 -2.10 -22.53
CA ASP A 105 5.61 -2.41 -23.59
C ASP A 105 5.31 -1.65 -24.90
N ASP A 106 4.07 -1.21 -25.13
CA ASP A 106 3.66 -0.39 -26.27
C ASP A 106 3.91 1.12 -26.07
N LEU A 107 4.45 1.51 -24.91
CA LEU A 107 4.95 2.85 -24.55
C LEU A 107 3.91 3.97 -24.50
N THR A 108 2.67 3.74 -24.90
CA THR A 108 1.61 4.76 -24.90
C THR A 108 0.92 4.91 -23.54
N GLU A 109 0.84 3.84 -22.77
CA GLU A 109 0.18 3.85 -21.46
C GLU A 109 1.20 3.69 -20.32
N SER A 110 1.14 4.60 -19.36
CA SER A 110 1.91 4.51 -18.12
C SER A 110 1.16 5.16 -16.98
N TRP A 111 1.39 4.65 -15.77
CA TRP A 111 0.84 5.23 -14.54
C TRP A 111 1.92 5.29 -13.48
N ILE A 112 1.80 6.28 -12.59
CA ILE A 112 2.74 6.53 -11.51
C ILE A 112 2.00 6.38 -10.19
N VAL A 113 2.56 5.64 -9.26
CA VAL A 113 2.06 5.52 -7.89
C VAL A 113 3.13 5.97 -6.91
N SER A 114 2.72 6.79 -5.96
CA SER A 114 3.47 7.20 -4.79
C SER A 114 3.18 6.24 -3.63
N ILE A 115 4.22 5.71 -2.98
CA ILE A 115 4.12 4.96 -1.72
C ILE A 115 4.95 5.73 -0.68
N GLU A 116 4.31 6.55 0.14
CA GLU A 116 5.01 7.47 1.02
C GLU A 116 4.75 7.21 2.50
N PRO A 117 5.81 7.17 3.34
CA PRO A 117 5.67 7.18 4.79
C PRO A 117 5.09 8.52 5.26
N THR A 118 4.10 8.44 6.15
CA THR A 118 3.45 9.60 6.77
C THR A 118 3.78 9.72 8.26
N SER A 119 4.03 8.58 8.91
CA SER A 119 4.54 8.52 10.28
C SER A 119 5.11 7.14 10.60
N GLU A 120 5.77 7.05 11.74
CA GLU A 120 6.27 5.82 12.33
C GLU A 120 5.77 5.71 13.76
N ARG A 121 5.47 4.48 14.20
CA ARG A 121 5.08 4.22 15.58
C ARG A 121 5.58 2.88 16.06
N GLN A 122 5.88 2.83 17.34
CA GLN A 122 6.05 1.59 18.07
C GLN A 122 4.67 1.10 18.51
N LEU A 123 4.33 -0.17 18.25
CA LEU A 123 2.99 -0.68 18.53
C LEU A 123 2.70 -0.79 20.03
N ASP A 124 3.73 -1.12 20.81
CA ASP A 124 3.69 -1.17 22.26
C ASP A 124 5.05 -0.74 22.81
N LYS A 125 5.08 0.03 23.91
CA LYS A 125 6.30 0.51 24.55
C LYS A 125 7.20 -0.64 25.03
N SER A 126 6.60 -1.79 25.38
CA SER A 126 7.35 -3.00 25.76
C SER A 126 7.92 -3.78 24.56
N SER A 127 7.37 -3.54 23.36
CA SER A 127 7.68 -4.30 22.15
C SER A 127 8.66 -3.57 21.26
N GLN A 128 9.70 -4.26 20.80
CA GLN A 128 10.62 -3.73 19.79
C GLN A 128 9.99 -3.67 18.37
N THR A 129 8.75 -4.13 18.22
CA THR A 129 8.03 -4.10 16.93
C THR A 129 7.60 -2.68 16.58
N ARG A 130 7.98 -2.25 15.37
CA ARG A 130 7.68 -0.91 14.84
C ARG A 130 6.96 -0.99 13.50
N SER A 131 6.03 -0.06 13.32
CA SER A 131 5.20 0.07 12.13
C SER A 131 5.40 1.44 11.47
N VAL A 132 5.34 1.44 10.15
CA VAL A 132 5.32 2.65 9.33
C VAL A 132 3.92 2.83 8.74
N ARG A 133 3.37 4.04 8.79
CA ARG A 133 2.12 4.39 8.11
C ARG A 133 2.43 4.80 6.68
N LEU A 134 2.05 3.97 5.71
CA LEU A 134 2.25 4.23 4.29
C LEU A 134 0.94 4.70 3.64
N LEU A 135 1.03 5.77 2.85
CA LEU A 135 -0.02 6.20 1.95
C LEU A 135 0.35 5.82 0.52
N THR A 136 -0.53 5.08 -0.15
CA THR A 136 -0.38 4.67 -1.54
C THR A 136 -1.35 5.46 -2.41
N GLN A 137 -0.86 6.20 -3.41
CA GLN A 137 -1.73 7.05 -4.24
C GLN A 137 -1.21 7.15 -5.67
N VAL A 138 -2.11 7.09 -6.65
CA VAL A 138 -1.78 7.38 -8.05
C VAL A 138 -1.50 8.88 -8.22
N MET A 139 -0.46 9.20 -8.98
CA MET A 139 -0.05 10.57 -9.28
C MET A 139 0.10 10.77 -10.78
N SER A 140 -0.20 11.98 -11.24
CA SER A 140 0.25 12.44 -12.56
C SER A 140 1.76 12.70 -12.56
N PRO A 141 2.41 12.75 -13.74
CA PRO A 141 3.84 13.05 -13.85
C PRO A 141 4.23 14.40 -13.21
N SER A 142 3.38 15.42 -13.33
CA SER A 142 3.62 16.75 -12.73
C SER A 142 3.52 16.72 -11.21
N GLN A 143 2.52 16.02 -10.65
CA GLN A 143 2.38 15.81 -9.21
C GLN A 143 3.60 15.10 -8.62
N ALA A 144 4.05 14.01 -9.25
CA ALA A 144 5.25 13.29 -8.82
C ALA A 144 6.49 14.18 -8.90
N LYS A 145 6.71 14.89 -10.01
CA LYS A 145 7.84 15.81 -10.15
C LYS A 145 7.85 16.88 -9.06
N ASN A 146 6.71 17.51 -8.77
CA ASN A 146 6.59 18.58 -7.78
C ASN A 146 6.78 18.09 -6.34
N PHE A 147 6.35 16.87 -6.04
CA PHE A 147 6.49 16.29 -4.71
C PHE A 147 7.94 15.87 -4.41
N TYR A 148 8.59 15.16 -5.34
CA TYR A 148 9.92 14.56 -5.12
C TYR A 148 11.09 15.46 -5.53
N ARG A 149 10.86 16.46 -6.38
CA ARG A 149 11.85 17.45 -6.81
C ARG A 149 11.28 18.87 -6.64
N PRO A 150 11.03 19.33 -5.41
CA PRO A 150 10.59 20.70 -5.20
C PRO A 150 11.66 21.66 -5.75
N THR A 151 11.27 22.53 -6.67
CA THR A 151 12.13 23.59 -7.21
C THR A 151 12.59 24.49 -6.06
N LYS A 152 13.84 24.99 -6.11
CA LYS A 152 14.47 25.82 -5.07
C LYS A 152 13.60 27.01 -4.60
N ALA A 153 12.72 27.53 -5.46
CA ALA A 153 11.76 28.59 -5.12
C ALA A 153 10.78 28.22 -3.99
N ARG A 154 10.45 26.93 -3.83
CA ARG A 154 9.48 26.46 -2.81
C ARG A 154 10.13 26.26 -1.43
N VAL A 155 11.43 26.00 -1.39
CA VAL A 155 12.21 25.85 -0.14
C VAL A 155 12.42 27.21 0.55
N ALA A 156 12.43 28.31 -0.23
CA ALA A 156 12.56 29.66 0.30
C ALA A 156 11.29 30.17 1.01
N LEU A 157 10.09 29.67 0.64
CA LEU A 157 8.81 30.11 1.20
C LEU A 157 8.50 29.50 2.59
N GLU A 158 9.15 28.39 2.98
CA GLU A 158 8.98 27.78 4.31
C GLU A 158 9.99 28.29 5.35
N GLN A 159 10.98 29.10 4.97
CA GLN A 159 11.99 29.63 5.90
C GLN A 159 11.64 31.00 6.51
N THR A 160 10.59 31.68 6.06
CA THR A 160 10.12 32.91 6.71
C THR A 160 9.19 32.59 7.87
N LYS A 161 9.78 32.27 9.03
CA LYS A 161 9.11 32.45 10.33
C LYS A 161 8.84 33.95 10.53
N PRO A 162 7.66 34.38 10.99
CA PRO A 162 7.51 35.72 11.54
C PRO A 162 8.18 35.77 12.92
N ALA A 163 9.12 36.70 13.04
CA ALA A 163 9.76 37.06 14.28
C ALA A 163 8.74 37.66 15.28
N SER A 164 9.05 37.41 16.54
CA SER A 164 8.50 38.00 17.76
C SER A 164 8.28 39.51 17.66
N ILE A 165 7.12 40.00 18.11
CA ILE A 165 6.94 41.41 18.50
C ILE A 165 6.52 41.42 19.97
N LYS A 166 7.48 41.83 20.82
CA LYS A 166 7.27 42.27 22.20
C LYS A 166 6.93 43.78 22.18
N THR A 167 5.83 44.11 22.84
CA THR A 167 5.65 45.17 23.86
C THR A 167 6.38 46.51 23.69
N THR A 168 5.60 47.60 23.59
CA THR A 168 5.84 48.89 24.28
C THR A 168 4.53 49.71 24.38
N THR A 169 4.14 50.05 25.61
CA THR A 169 3.11 51.04 26.02
C THR A 169 3.73 52.47 26.11
N PRO A 170 3.05 53.51 26.67
CA PRO A 170 1.89 54.31 26.24
C PRO A 170 2.27 55.82 26.08
N PRO A 171 1.35 56.80 25.86
CA PRO A 171 0.88 57.59 27.02
C PRO A 171 -0.49 58.33 26.93
N LYS A 172 -1.06 58.54 28.14
CA LYS A 172 -1.81 59.73 28.66
C LYS A 172 -3.22 60.10 28.13
N THR A 173 -4.19 59.88 29.01
CA THR A 173 -5.43 60.65 29.24
C THR A 173 -5.12 62.08 29.74
N PRO A 174 -6.03 63.08 29.61
CA PRO A 174 -7.18 63.18 30.54
C PRO A 174 -8.51 63.81 30.02
N ALA A 175 -9.59 63.33 30.64
CA ALA A 175 -10.79 64.04 31.13
C ALA A 175 -11.89 64.60 30.17
N ALA A 176 -13.01 63.85 30.16
CA ALA A 176 -14.32 64.21 30.74
C ALA A 176 -15.50 64.76 29.88
N LYS A 177 -16.67 64.14 30.14
CA LYS A 177 -18.09 64.48 29.84
C LYS A 177 -18.53 64.10 28.40
N THR A 178 -19.67 63.45 28.14
CA THR A 178 -20.96 63.48 28.84
C THR A 178 -21.81 62.23 28.53
N THR A 179 -22.66 61.91 29.48
CA THR A 179 -23.64 60.83 29.61
C THR A 179 -24.76 60.87 28.57
N ASN A 180 -25.08 59.73 27.95
CA ASN A 180 -26.45 59.23 27.60
C ASN A 180 -26.53 58.39 26.32
N GLU A 181 -25.79 57.28 26.17
CA GLU A 181 -26.09 56.27 25.13
C GLU A 181 -25.77 54.82 25.58
N LEU A 182 -25.84 54.54 26.89
CA LEU A 182 -25.62 53.20 27.44
C LEU A 182 -26.92 52.64 27.99
N LYS A 183 -27.83 52.21 27.11
CA LYS A 183 -28.89 51.26 27.51
C LYS A 183 -29.45 50.37 26.39
N GLU A 184 -29.02 50.49 25.15
CA GLU A 184 -29.57 49.68 24.05
C GLU A 184 -28.57 48.74 23.36
N SER A 185 -27.26 48.97 23.49
CA SER A 185 -26.21 48.12 22.87
C SER A 185 -25.84 46.86 23.67
N ALA A 186 -26.18 46.78 24.96
CA ALA A 186 -25.83 45.64 25.82
C ALA A 186 -26.79 44.44 25.70
N ARG A 187 -28.01 44.63 25.17
CA ARG A 187 -28.98 43.52 25.01
C ARG A 187 -28.77 42.69 23.74
N LYS A 188 -28.27 43.29 22.65
CA LYS A 188 -28.02 42.57 21.37
C LYS A 188 -26.76 41.70 21.38
N GLU A 189 -25.79 41.96 22.25
CA GLU A 189 -24.53 41.19 22.29
C GLU A 189 -24.61 39.92 23.15
N LEU A 190 -25.50 39.90 24.16
CA LEU A 190 -25.74 38.71 24.99
C LEU A 190 -26.56 37.64 24.25
N GLU A 191 -27.53 38.05 23.44
CA GLU A 191 -28.41 37.16 22.68
C GLU A 191 -27.66 36.40 21.57
N LYS A 192 -26.65 37.07 20.96
CA LYS A 192 -25.80 36.47 19.91
C LYS A 192 -24.84 35.42 20.48
N LYS A 193 -24.34 35.60 21.70
CA LYS A 193 -23.43 34.65 22.38
C LYS A 193 -24.15 33.40 22.91
N GLU A 194 -25.44 33.50 23.24
CA GLU A 194 -26.23 32.36 23.71
C GLU A 194 -26.66 31.44 22.54
N LEU A 195 -26.96 32.02 21.37
CA LEU A 195 -27.30 31.27 20.16
C LEU A 195 -26.12 30.41 19.65
N GLU A 196 -24.91 30.98 19.68
CA GLU A 196 -23.68 30.30 19.22
C GLU A 196 -23.28 29.13 20.14
N ARG A 197 -23.57 29.23 21.45
CA ARG A 197 -23.37 28.14 22.42
C ARG A 197 -24.34 26.98 22.20
N LYS A 198 -25.63 27.27 21.93
CA LYS A 198 -26.65 26.25 21.64
C LYS A 198 -26.39 25.52 20.32
N GLU A 199 -25.79 26.17 19.33
CA GLU A 199 -25.43 25.52 18.05
C GLU A 199 -24.19 24.62 18.19
N LEU A 200 -23.20 25.01 19.00
CA LEU A 200 -22.01 24.20 19.27
C LEU A 200 -22.37 22.91 20.02
N GLU A 201 -23.29 23.00 20.99
CA GLU A 201 -23.76 21.87 21.78
C GLU A 201 -24.57 20.87 20.93
N ARG A 202 -25.38 21.37 19.99
CA ARG A 202 -26.06 20.51 18.99
C ARG A 202 -25.07 19.78 18.08
N LYS A 203 -24.03 20.47 17.57
CA LYS A 203 -22.99 19.84 16.73
C LYS A 203 -22.15 18.81 17.48
N GLU A 204 -21.89 19.00 18.77
CA GLU A 204 -21.22 17.98 19.59
C GLU A 204 -22.11 16.78 19.90
N LEU A 205 -23.41 16.99 20.15
CA LEU A 205 -24.37 15.91 20.34
C LEU A 205 -24.56 15.07 19.07
N GLU A 206 -24.62 15.71 17.90
CA GLU A 206 -24.73 15.04 16.61
C GLU A 206 -23.46 14.24 16.25
N LYS A 207 -22.28 14.77 16.61
CA LYS A 207 -20.99 14.06 16.46
C LYS A 207 -20.88 12.86 17.40
N LYS A 208 -21.33 12.98 18.65
CA LYS A 208 -21.38 11.86 19.61
C LYS A 208 -22.40 10.79 19.21
N GLU A 209 -23.53 11.17 18.62
CA GLU A 209 -24.51 10.20 18.11
C GLU A 209 -24.01 9.48 16.85
N ALA A 210 -23.30 10.18 15.95
CA ALA A 210 -22.64 9.59 14.79
C ALA A 210 -21.50 8.64 15.17
N GLU A 211 -20.71 8.97 16.19
CA GLU A 211 -19.64 8.12 16.72
C GLU A 211 -20.22 6.87 17.40
N LYS A 212 -21.33 7.00 18.13
CA LYS A 212 -22.04 5.86 18.77
C LYS A 212 -22.69 4.92 17.74
N LYS A 213 -23.21 5.46 16.62
CA LYS A 213 -23.70 4.65 15.48
C LYS A 213 -22.57 3.96 14.72
N GLN A 214 -21.38 4.57 14.62
CA GLN A 214 -20.19 3.94 14.01
C GLN A 214 -19.59 2.84 14.90
N LEU A 215 -19.59 3.01 16.23
CA LEU A 215 -19.16 1.99 17.19
C LEU A 215 -20.10 0.77 17.22
N ALA A 216 -21.41 0.98 17.09
CA ALA A 216 -22.39 -0.11 16.98
C ALA A 216 -22.26 -0.91 15.67
N ALA A 217 -21.92 -0.25 14.56
CA ALA A 217 -21.68 -0.91 13.27
C ALA A 217 -20.32 -1.64 13.20
N ALA A 218 -19.31 -1.20 13.96
CA ALA A 218 -17.99 -1.83 14.03
C ALA A 218 -17.98 -3.15 14.80
N SER A 219 -18.95 -3.40 15.68
CA SER A 219 -19.06 -4.62 16.47
C SER A 219 -19.51 -5.86 15.68
N ALA A 220 -20.02 -5.70 14.45
CA ALA A 220 -20.72 -6.80 13.77
C ALA A 220 -19.85 -7.67 12.83
N ARG A 221 -18.65 -7.26 12.39
CA ARG A 221 -17.84 -8.07 11.45
C ARG A 221 -16.33 -7.85 11.56
N ALA A 222 -15.72 -8.33 12.64
CA ALA A 222 -14.28 -8.58 12.65
C ALA A 222 -13.95 -9.83 11.82
N THR A 223 -13.60 -9.66 10.54
CA THR A 223 -12.96 -10.72 9.76
C THR A 223 -11.45 -10.65 10.04
N VAL A 224 -10.92 -11.72 10.62
CA VAL A 224 -9.49 -11.90 10.89
C VAL A 224 -8.72 -11.75 9.57
N ALA A 225 -7.76 -10.83 9.50
CA ALA A 225 -6.95 -10.64 8.29
C ALA A 225 -6.12 -11.90 7.99
N GLU A 226 -6.36 -12.54 6.83
CA GLU A 226 -5.64 -13.75 6.41
C GLU A 226 -4.14 -13.48 6.26
N THR A 227 -3.31 -14.34 6.85
CA THR A 227 -1.84 -14.27 6.76
C THR A 227 -1.36 -14.55 5.34
N PRO A 228 -0.15 -14.07 4.93
CA PRO A 228 0.43 -14.41 3.63
C PRO A 228 0.54 -15.92 3.37
N GLN A 229 0.80 -16.71 4.41
CA GLN A 229 0.86 -18.18 4.36
C GLN A 229 -0.51 -18.79 4.06
N GLN A 230 -1.55 -18.31 4.75
CA GLN A 230 -2.93 -18.74 4.49
C GLN A 230 -3.35 -18.37 3.05
N ASN A 231 -2.98 -17.17 2.60
CA ASN A 231 -3.27 -16.72 1.25
C ASN A 231 -2.56 -17.58 0.20
N GLN A 232 -1.25 -17.83 0.36
CA GLN A 232 -0.46 -18.67 -0.54
C GLN A 232 -1.02 -20.11 -0.60
N MET A 233 -1.36 -20.69 0.55
CA MET A 233 -1.95 -22.02 0.64
C MET A 233 -3.31 -22.07 -0.07
N LYS A 234 -4.19 -21.10 0.17
CA LYS A 234 -5.54 -21.03 -0.41
C LYS A 234 -5.51 -21.00 -1.94
N ILE A 235 -4.67 -20.15 -2.52
CA ILE A 235 -4.55 -20.06 -3.98
C ILE A 235 -3.85 -21.28 -4.58
N TYR A 236 -2.87 -21.88 -3.88
CA TYR A 236 -2.22 -23.12 -4.28
C TYR A 236 -3.23 -24.28 -4.33
N VAL A 237 -4.03 -24.46 -3.28
CA VAL A 237 -5.04 -25.53 -3.21
C VAL A 237 -6.08 -25.38 -4.32
N ALA A 238 -6.55 -24.14 -4.56
CA ALA A 238 -7.46 -23.85 -5.67
C ALA A 238 -6.84 -24.19 -7.04
N ALA A 239 -5.59 -23.77 -7.27
CA ALA A 239 -4.86 -24.08 -8.49
C ALA A 239 -4.71 -25.58 -8.71
N ARG A 240 -4.32 -26.33 -7.67
CA ARG A 240 -4.11 -27.78 -7.76
C ARG A 240 -5.42 -28.52 -8.07
N ARG A 241 -6.51 -28.15 -7.42
CA ARG A 241 -7.84 -28.72 -7.66
C ARG A 241 -8.29 -28.50 -9.10
N ASP A 242 -8.17 -27.28 -9.59
CA ASP A 242 -8.68 -26.90 -10.91
C ASP A 242 -7.80 -27.50 -12.03
N ILE A 243 -6.46 -27.52 -11.86
CA ILE A 243 -5.54 -28.21 -12.79
C ILE A 243 -5.85 -29.71 -12.86
N ASN A 244 -6.01 -30.38 -11.70
CA ASN A 244 -6.26 -31.82 -11.67
C ASN A 244 -7.64 -32.21 -12.22
N SER A 245 -8.62 -31.30 -12.14
CA SER A 245 -9.96 -31.53 -12.68
C SER A 245 -10.13 -31.09 -14.14
N GLY A 246 -9.09 -30.52 -14.76
CA GLY A 246 -9.15 -30.04 -16.15
C GLY A 246 -10.03 -28.80 -16.35
N LYS A 247 -10.50 -28.16 -15.28
CA LYS A 247 -11.43 -27.03 -15.33
C LYS A 247 -10.67 -25.72 -15.15
N ASN A 248 -11.12 -24.66 -15.84
CA ASN A 248 -10.60 -23.30 -15.67
C ASN A 248 -9.06 -23.22 -15.76
N LEU A 249 -8.44 -24.01 -16.66
CA LEU A 249 -6.98 -24.23 -16.70
C LEU A 249 -6.17 -22.93 -16.71
N ASN A 250 -6.60 -21.90 -17.44
CA ASN A 250 -5.92 -20.60 -17.44
C ASN A 250 -5.92 -19.93 -16.06
N ASN A 251 -7.06 -19.90 -15.37
CA ASN A 251 -7.17 -19.34 -14.03
C ASN A 251 -6.41 -20.18 -13.01
N ALA A 252 -6.43 -21.51 -13.16
CA ALA A 252 -5.69 -22.43 -12.32
C ALA A 252 -4.17 -22.21 -12.45
N CYS A 253 -3.68 -22.04 -13.68
CA CYS A 253 -2.29 -21.70 -13.96
C CYS A 253 -1.88 -20.31 -13.45
N ASN A 254 -2.77 -19.31 -13.58
CA ASN A 254 -2.56 -17.99 -12.96
C ASN A 254 -2.46 -18.10 -11.43
N ASN A 255 -3.31 -18.90 -10.80
CA ASN A 255 -3.28 -19.12 -9.35
C ASN A 255 -2.03 -19.88 -8.92
N ALA A 256 -1.58 -20.88 -9.69
CA ALA A 256 -0.31 -21.58 -9.45
C ALA A 256 0.88 -20.62 -9.51
N GLN A 257 0.91 -19.74 -10.52
CA GLN A 257 1.93 -18.71 -10.65
C GLN A 257 1.90 -17.72 -9.48
N ARG A 258 0.70 -17.27 -9.08
CA ARG A 258 0.54 -16.39 -7.92
C ARG A 258 1.06 -17.07 -6.65
N ALA A 259 0.71 -18.32 -6.42
CA ALA A 259 1.18 -19.12 -5.28
C ALA A 259 2.70 -19.24 -5.27
N TYR A 260 3.31 -19.50 -6.43
CA TYR A 260 4.76 -19.58 -6.57
C TYR A 260 5.44 -18.21 -6.34
N ASN A 261 4.82 -17.12 -6.81
CA ASN A 261 5.34 -15.75 -6.68
C ASN A 261 5.35 -15.21 -5.24
N TYR A 262 4.56 -15.77 -4.32
CA TYR A 262 4.71 -15.48 -2.88
C TYR A 262 6.11 -15.87 -2.37
N GLY A 263 6.83 -16.73 -3.09
CA GLY A 263 8.14 -17.21 -2.71
C GLY A 263 8.08 -18.22 -1.57
N LYS A 264 9.25 -18.61 -1.08
CA LYS A 264 9.38 -19.50 0.07
C LYS A 264 9.01 -18.74 1.34
N LEU A 265 7.82 -19.00 1.87
CA LEU A 265 7.42 -18.52 3.20
C LEU A 265 8.02 -19.42 4.30
N GLN A 266 8.23 -18.86 5.49
CA GLN A 266 8.82 -19.57 6.62
C GLN A 266 7.98 -20.79 7.05
N GLY A 267 8.66 -21.84 7.52
CA GLY A 267 8.06 -23.11 7.93
C GLY A 267 8.08 -24.19 6.85
N THR A 268 7.87 -25.44 7.30
CA THR A 268 7.82 -26.63 6.44
C THR A 268 6.70 -26.53 5.41
N GLU A 269 5.52 -26.07 5.83
CA GLU A 269 4.37 -25.85 4.94
C GLU A 269 4.62 -24.74 3.90
N GLY A 270 5.23 -23.62 4.30
CA GLY A 270 5.56 -22.54 3.35
C GLY A 270 6.56 -22.99 2.28
N THR A 271 7.52 -23.85 2.66
CA THR A 271 8.45 -24.47 1.72
C THR A 271 7.73 -25.44 0.78
N ARG A 272 6.87 -26.32 1.32
CA ARG A 272 6.10 -27.29 0.54
C ARG A 272 5.18 -26.61 -0.48
N VAL A 273 4.42 -25.60 -0.04
CA VAL A 273 3.50 -24.87 -0.92
C VAL A 273 4.27 -24.16 -2.03
N TYR A 274 5.40 -23.53 -1.72
CA TYR A 274 6.25 -22.91 -2.73
C TYR A 274 6.74 -23.92 -3.79
N THR A 275 7.32 -25.05 -3.36
CA THR A 275 7.88 -26.03 -4.29
C THR A 275 6.81 -26.70 -5.14
N GLU A 276 5.67 -27.04 -4.54
CA GLU A 276 4.55 -27.65 -5.24
C GLU A 276 3.85 -26.68 -6.21
N SER A 277 3.75 -25.40 -5.82
CA SER A 277 3.24 -24.36 -6.73
C SER A 277 4.15 -24.21 -7.94
N GLY A 278 5.48 -24.27 -7.74
CA GLY A 278 6.45 -24.25 -8.84
C GLY A 278 6.30 -25.43 -9.80
N MET A 279 5.98 -26.63 -9.29
CA MET A 279 5.66 -27.79 -10.12
C MET A 279 4.40 -27.56 -10.97
N LEU A 280 3.36 -26.95 -10.41
CA LEU A 280 2.14 -26.61 -11.15
C LEU A 280 2.42 -25.58 -12.24
N VAL A 281 3.22 -24.55 -11.95
CA VAL A 281 3.64 -23.55 -12.95
C VAL A 281 4.39 -24.21 -14.09
N ALA A 282 5.36 -25.08 -13.80
CA ALA A 282 6.11 -25.79 -14.83
C ALA A 282 5.18 -26.61 -15.73
N ARG A 283 4.18 -27.32 -15.17
CA ARG A 283 3.15 -28.04 -15.95
C ARG A 283 2.32 -27.10 -16.81
N CYS A 284 1.91 -25.97 -16.27
CA CYS A 284 1.15 -24.97 -17.02
C CYS A 284 1.93 -24.43 -18.23
N LEU A 285 3.23 -24.16 -18.04
CA LEU A 285 4.11 -23.67 -19.10
C LEU A 285 4.41 -24.73 -20.18
N THR A 286 4.32 -26.02 -19.86
CA THR A 286 4.62 -27.11 -20.82
C THR A 286 3.38 -27.74 -21.44
N SER A 287 2.26 -27.76 -20.73
CA SER A 287 1.12 -28.65 -21.04
C SER A 287 -0.20 -27.92 -21.21
N VAL A 288 -0.27 -26.62 -20.95
CA VAL A 288 -1.47 -25.80 -21.16
C VAL A 288 -1.20 -24.79 -22.29
N PRO A 289 -1.64 -25.06 -23.54
CA PRO A 289 -1.33 -24.21 -24.70
C PRO A 289 -1.75 -22.75 -24.52
N SER A 290 -2.95 -22.52 -23.99
CA SER A 290 -3.49 -21.17 -23.76
C SER A 290 -2.74 -20.36 -22.70
N TYR A 291 -2.04 -21.03 -21.78
CA TYR A 291 -1.21 -20.38 -20.78
C TYR A 291 0.22 -20.17 -21.29
N SER A 292 0.80 -21.20 -21.90
CA SER A 292 2.16 -21.19 -22.44
C SER A 292 2.35 -20.21 -23.60
N SER A 293 1.35 -20.02 -24.46
CA SER A 293 1.39 -19.08 -25.59
C SER A 293 1.61 -17.61 -25.19
N ARG A 294 1.37 -17.28 -23.92
CA ARG A 294 1.61 -15.95 -23.35
C ARG A 294 3.10 -15.67 -23.11
N PHE A 295 3.96 -16.68 -23.22
CA PHE A 295 5.38 -16.58 -22.95
C PHE A 295 6.17 -16.97 -24.20
N SER A 296 7.02 -16.05 -24.69
CA SER A 296 7.90 -16.31 -25.84
C SER A 296 8.87 -17.48 -25.63
N ASN A 297 9.17 -17.83 -24.38
CA ASN A 297 10.01 -18.97 -24.01
C ASN A 297 9.42 -19.75 -22.83
N ALA A 298 8.18 -20.23 -22.97
CA ALA A 298 7.48 -20.99 -21.93
C ALA A 298 8.29 -22.23 -21.48
N LYS A 299 8.80 -23.02 -22.45
CA LYS A 299 9.60 -24.22 -22.18
C LYS A 299 10.88 -23.90 -21.39
N GLY A 300 11.61 -22.86 -21.78
CA GLY A 300 12.82 -22.43 -21.07
C GLY A 300 12.53 -21.90 -19.66
N GLN A 301 11.40 -21.22 -19.46
CA GLN A 301 10.96 -20.80 -18.13
C GLN A 301 10.61 -22.02 -17.24
N ALA A 302 9.89 -23.00 -17.79
CA ALA A 302 9.59 -24.24 -17.09
C ALA A 302 10.88 -24.97 -16.66
N VAL A 303 11.86 -25.08 -17.56
CA VAL A 303 13.16 -25.70 -17.25
C VAL A 303 13.88 -24.95 -16.13
N LYS A 304 13.91 -23.62 -16.14
CA LYS A 304 14.55 -22.82 -15.06
C LYS A 304 13.90 -23.07 -13.69
N ILE A 305 12.57 -23.12 -13.64
CA ILE A 305 11.82 -23.42 -12.41
C ILE A 305 12.15 -24.84 -11.94
N LEU A 306 12.08 -25.82 -12.84
CA LEU A 306 12.36 -27.22 -12.52
C LEU A 306 13.81 -27.43 -12.07
N GLN A 307 14.79 -26.73 -12.66
CA GLN A 307 16.20 -26.76 -12.24
C GLN A 307 16.36 -26.22 -10.82
N ASN A 308 15.72 -25.09 -10.50
CA ASN A 308 15.75 -24.52 -9.16
C ASN A 308 15.16 -25.51 -8.13
N LEU A 309 14.00 -26.10 -8.43
CA LEU A 309 13.33 -27.07 -7.55
C LEU A 309 14.14 -28.36 -7.38
N ALA A 310 14.75 -28.86 -8.47
CA ALA A 310 15.57 -30.06 -8.43
C ALA A 310 16.88 -29.85 -7.63
N ASN A 311 17.54 -28.71 -7.82
CA ASN A 311 18.87 -28.46 -7.26
C ASN A 311 18.80 -27.91 -5.82
N ASN A 312 17.91 -26.95 -5.56
CA ASN A 312 17.86 -26.25 -4.27
C ASN A 312 16.92 -26.91 -3.26
N TYR A 313 15.95 -27.71 -3.73
CA TYR A 313 14.93 -28.34 -2.89
C TYR A 313 14.89 -29.86 -3.03
N ASN A 314 15.81 -30.44 -3.81
CA ASN A 314 15.89 -31.89 -4.06
C ASN A 314 14.55 -32.50 -4.53
N HIS A 315 13.72 -31.73 -5.23
CA HIS A 315 12.33 -32.12 -5.51
C HIS A 315 12.25 -33.24 -6.55
N ALA A 316 11.83 -34.45 -6.12
CA ALA A 316 11.81 -35.64 -6.98
C ALA A 316 10.96 -35.46 -8.25
N GLY A 317 9.76 -34.88 -8.11
CA GLY A 317 8.89 -34.59 -9.26
C GLY A 317 9.53 -33.61 -10.26
N ALA A 318 10.37 -32.69 -9.78
CA ALA A 318 11.02 -31.72 -10.64
C ALA A 318 12.11 -32.38 -11.47
N LYS A 319 12.90 -33.26 -10.83
CA LYS A 319 13.92 -34.08 -11.52
C LYS A 319 13.31 -34.93 -12.63
N ASN A 320 12.18 -35.58 -12.35
CA ASN A 320 11.48 -36.42 -13.32
C ASN A 320 10.93 -35.61 -14.49
N MET A 321 10.24 -34.50 -14.21
CA MET A 321 9.68 -33.65 -15.26
C MET A 321 10.79 -33.00 -16.12
N LEU A 322 11.92 -32.61 -15.52
CA LEU A 322 13.04 -32.03 -16.23
C LEU A 322 13.70 -33.02 -17.21
N ARG A 323 13.61 -34.33 -16.97
CA ARG A 323 14.02 -35.37 -17.93
C ARG A 323 13.05 -35.50 -19.11
N GLN A 324 11.76 -35.20 -18.91
CA GLN A 324 10.72 -35.28 -19.94
C GLN A 324 10.66 -34.03 -20.82
N VAL A 325 11.06 -32.88 -20.27
CA VAL A 325 11.01 -31.58 -20.96
C VAL A 325 12.30 -31.28 -21.71
N LYS A 326 13.44 -31.91 -21.35
CA LYS A 326 14.66 -31.85 -22.17
C LYS A 326 14.41 -32.51 -23.51
#